data_AF-A0A962GF56-F1
#
_entry.id   AF-A0A962GF56-F1
#
_cell.length_a   1.000
_cell.length_b   1.000
_cell.length_c   1.000
_cell.angle_alpha   90.00
_cell.angle_beta   90.00
_cell.angle_gamma   90.00
#
_symmetry.space_group_name_H-M   'P 1'
#
loop_
_entity.id
_entity.type
_entity.pdbx_description
1 polymer ?
#
loop_
_entity_poly.entity_id
_entity_poly.type
_entity_poly.pdbx_seq_one_letter_code
_entity_poly.pdbx_strand_id
1 'polypeptide(L)'
;MQSATRKNIIKYAVMPGFRQRFHDLFASGFQYIPYFIALVYSSVRLLPAEHPYLNPSNMGRFGIRHVLAEAANNIVFSTKNIDQILLFFCILFGLILMALQFGLLSIAIFMQPAMAAMPTTFPGFFSTAASGNEAQDIANILMDMVFGVPGIFNSCVSVGVPCTTIDGNPIATAAGAPGGTWSYDPTVFPFAIHRGLHQLFQLYNIGLTVVAAFIGMYFIFTIALETAESGTPMGKRFNKVWAPIRFVMAFGLLFPIGYGYNSAQYIVLYAAKYGSGFATNGWNLFNDT
;
A
#
# COMPACT_ATOMS: atom_id res chain seq x y z
N MET A 1 -0.33 -47.21 5.84
CA MET A 1 -1.34 -46.26 5.32
C MET A 1 -2.45 -46.17 6.37
N GLN A 2 -2.44 -45.14 7.22
CA GLN A 2 -3.45 -44.98 8.27
C GLN A 2 -4.72 -44.34 7.70
N SER A 3 -5.86 -44.98 7.94
CA SER A 3 -7.20 -44.60 7.51
C SER A 3 -7.50 -43.12 7.80
N ALA A 4 -7.69 -42.33 6.74
CA ALA A 4 -8.10 -40.94 6.85
C ALA A 4 -9.59 -40.86 7.23
N THR A 5 -9.88 -40.57 8.50
CA THR A 5 -11.24 -40.40 9.03
C THR A 5 -11.93 -39.20 8.35
N ARG A 6 -13.23 -39.33 7.98
CA ARG A 6 -14.04 -38.27 7.31
C ARG A 6 -13.89 -36.86 7.90
N LYS A 7 -13.71 -36.75 9.22
CA LYS A 7 -13.45 -35.46 9.91
C LYS A 7 -12.15 -34.78 9.47
N ASN A 8 -11.08 -35.53 9.19
CA ASN A 8 -9.80 -34.97 8.75
C ASN A 8 -9.87 -34.47 7.30
N ILE A 9 -10.66 -35.11 6.45
CA ILE A 9 -10.87 -34.70 5.06
C ILE A 9 -11.69 -33.41 4.99
N ILE A 10 -12.77 -33.30 5.79
CA ILE A 10 -13.61 -32.09 5.84
C ILE A 10 -12.84 -30.90 6.44
N LYS A 11 -12.03 -31.13 7.48
CA LYS A 11 -11.17 -30.10 8.07
C LYS A 11 -10.11 -29.59 7.09
N TYR A 12 -9.58 -30.47 6.23
CA TYR A 12 -8.63 -30.10 5.18
C TYR A 12 -9.30 -29.36 4.01
N ALA A 13 -10.53 -29.72 3.66
CA ALA A 13 -11.28 -29.09 2.57
C ALA A 13 -11.80 -27.69 2.93
N VAL A 14 -12.24 -27.47 4.17
CA VAL A 14 -12.83 -26.20 4.60
C VAL A 14 -11.79 -25.21 5.15
N MET A 15 -10.68 -25.71 5.70
CA MET A 15 -9.56 -24.87 6.14
C MET A 15 -8.24 -25.59 5.80
N PRO A 16 -7.76 -25.52 4.55
CA PRO A 16 -6.50 -26.16 4.15
C PRO A 16 -5.34 -25.43 4.81
N GLY A 17 -4.96 -25.89 6.02
CA GLY A 17 -3.77 -25.44 6.73
C GLY A 17 -3.69 -23.94 7.02
N PHE A 18 -4.79 -23.16 6.92
CA PHE A 18 -4.76 -21.70 7.07
C PHE A 18 -4.09 -21.26 8.39
N ARG A 19 -4.41 -21.92 9.50
CA ARG A 19 -3.77 -21.65 10.80
C ARG A 19 -2.26 -21.94 10.79
N GLN A 20 -1.85 -23.04 10.16
CA GLN A 20 -0.43 -23.41 10.06
C GLN A 20 0.30 -22.41 9.16
N ARG A 21 -0.29 -22.04 8.03
CA ARG A 21 0.26 -21.07 7.07
C ARG A 21 0.28 -19.64 7.62
N PHE A 22 -0.72 -19.24 8.39
CA PHE A 22 -0.75 -17.93 9.06
C PHE A 22 0.31 -17.86 10.14
N HIS A 23 0.51 -18.94 10.90
CA HIS A 23 1.63 -19.07 11.83
C HIS A 23 2.98 -19.06 11.10
N ASP A 24 3.12 -19.79 9.99
CA ASP A 24 4.37 -19.85 9.23
C ASP A 24 4.65 -18.53 8.47
N LEU A 25 3.64 -17.71 8.19
CA LEU A 25 3.79 -16.41 7.53
C LEU A 25 4.09 -15.28 8.53
N PHE A 26 3.36 -15.22 9.64
CA PHE A 26 3.52 -14.15 10.62
C PHE A 26 4.53 -14.50 11.72
N ALA A 27 4.54 -15.72 12.25
CA ALA A 27 5.45 -16.09 13.34
C ALA A 27 6.89 -16.33 12.87
N SER A 28 7.10 -16.79 11.62
CA SER A 28 8.45 -17.06 11.09
C SER A 28 9.34 -15.81 11.07
N GLY A 29 8.78 -14.63 10.76
CA GLY A 29 9.52 -13.37 10.78
C GLY A 29 10.03 -12.99 12.18
N PHE A 30 9.25 -13.27 13.23
CA PHE A 30 9.62 -12.98 14.62
C PHE A 30 10.58 -14.03 15.23
N GLN A 31 10.87 -15.15 14.55
CA GLN A 31 11.78 -16.19 15.05
C GLN A 31 13.25 -15.73 15.07
N TYR A 32 13.61 -14.78 14.20
CA TYR A 32 14.98 -14.25 14.09
C TYR A 32 15.28 -13.16 15.12
N ILE A 33 14.27 -12.45 15.60
CA ILE A 33 14.45 -11.30 16.51
C ILE A 33 15.12 -11.72 17.84
N PRO A 34 14.67 -12.77 18.56
CA PRO A 34 15.34 -13.25 19.77
C PRO A 34 16.79 -13.67 19.52
N TYR A 35 17.07 -14.27 18.36
CA TYR A 35 18.42 -14.71 17.99
C TYR A 35 19.36 -13.52 17.77
N PHE A 36 18.91 -12.47 17.07
CA PHE A 36 19.73 -11.27 16.88
C PHE A 36 19.95 -10.53 18.21
N ILE A 37 18.94 -10.43 19.06
CA ILE A 37 19.10 -9.86 20.41
C ILE A 37 20.11 -10.67 21.21
N ALA A 38 20.07 -12.00 21.14
CA ALA A 38 21.04 -12.87 21.81
C ALA A 38 22.46 -12.65 21.29
N LEU A 39 22.65 -12.50 19.97
CA LEU A 39 23.96 -12.22 19.38
C LEU A 39 24.53 -10.87 19.86
N VAL A 40 23.69 -9.84 19.96
CA VAL A 40 24.10 -8.53 20.48
C VAL A 40 24.40 -8.59 21.99
N TYR A 41 23.69 -9.40 22.76
CA TYR A 41 24.05 -9.63 24.17
C TYR A 41 25.32 -10.46 24.34
N SER A 42 25.62 -11.37 23.41
CA SER A 42 26.89 -12.12 23.40
C SER A 42 28.09 -11.22 23.08
N SER A 43 27.95 -10.23 22.19
CA SER A 43 29.05 -9.30 21.87
C SER A 43 29.50 -8.47 23.07
N VAL A 44 28.59 -8.23 24.02
CA VAL A 44 28.85 -7.48 25.27
C VAL A 44 29.05 -8.41 26.47
N ARG A 45 29.18 -9.72 26.24
CA ARG A 45 29.41 -10.76 27.26
C ARG A 45 28.29 -10.85 28.31
N LEU A 46 27.09 -10.41 27.97
CA LEU A 46 25.88 -10.62 28.78
C LEU A 46 25.33 -12.04 28.62
N LEU A 47 25.64 -12.68 27.50
CA LEU A 47 25.37 -14.11 27.29
C LEU A 47 26.69 -14.84 27.02
N PRO A 48 26.97 -15.97 27.69
CA PRO A 48 28.16 -16.76 27.42
C PRO A 48 28.11 -17.34 26.00
N ALA A 49 29.27 -17.47 25.36
CA ALA A 49 29.38 -17.87 23.96
C ALA A 49 28.81 -19.26 23.65
N GLU A 50 28.66 -20.13 24.66
CA GLU A 50 28.13 -21.48 24.54
C GLU A 50 26.61 -21.57 24.84
N HIS A 51 25.92 -20.43 24.99
CA HIS A 51 24.52 -20.44 25.37
C HIS A 51 23.61 -21.02 24.26
N PRO A 52 22.59 -21.86 24.58
CA PRO A 52 21.68 -22.44 23.59
C PRO A 52 20.96 -21.44 22.69
N TYR A 53 20.85 -20.17 23.11
CA TYR A 53 20.23 -19.07 22.37
C TYR A 53 21.08 -18.54 21.20
N LEU A 54 22.39 -18.82 21.21
CA LEU A 54 23.33 -18.45 20.15
C LEU A 54 23.45 -19.53 19.07
N ASN A 55 22.83 -20.70 19.28
CA ASN A 55 22.88 -21.80 18.33
C ASN A 55 21.83 -21.60 17.21
N PRO A 56 22.25 -21.51 15.93
CA PRO A 56 21.32 -21.36 14.81
C PRO A 56 20.26 -22.48 14.70
N SER A 57 20.54 -23.67 15.22
CA SER A 57 19.60 -24.79 15.21
C SER A 57 18.41 -24.62 16.16
N ASN A 58 18.51 -23.70 17.12
CA ASN A 58 17.45 -23.40 18.10
C ASN A 58 16.66 -22.12 17.75
N MET A 59 16.83 -21.55 16.55
CA MET A 59 16.07 -20.39 16.09
C MET A 59 14.56 -20.64 16.19
N GLY A 60 13.82 -19.68 16.76
CA GLY A 60 12.37 -19.75 16.93
C GLY A 60 11.84 -20.60 18.09
N ARG A 61 12.71 -21.33 18.83
CA ARG A 61 12.28 -22.06 20.04
C ARG A 61 12.15 -21.16 21.27
N PHE A 62 12.90 -20.07 21.31
CA PHE A 62 12.94 -19.13 22.43
C PHE A 62 12.43 -17.76 22.03
N GLY A 63 11.54 -17.19 22.85
CA GLY A 63 10.98 -15.85 22.64
C GLY A 63 11.85 -14.73 23.23
N ILE A 64 11.57 -13.49 22.85
CA ILE A 64 12.28 -12.27 23.27
C ILE A 64 12.40 -12.19 24.81
N ARG A 65 11.32 -12.54 25.53
CA ARG A 65 11.28 -12.50 27.00
C ARG A 65 12.31 -13.42 27.66
N HIS A 66 12.61 -14.57 27.06
CA HIS A 66 13.57 -15.53 27.62
C HIS A 66 15.01 -15.04 27.47
N VAL A 67 15.34 -14.47 26.31
CA VAL A 67 16.65 -13.88 26.04
C VAL A 67 16.89 -12.66 26.94
N LEU A 68 15.86 -11.83 27.13
CA LEU A 68 15.92 -10.65 27.98
C LEU A 68 16.03 -11.01 29.47
N ALA A 69 15.32 -12.05 29.92
CA ALA A 69 15.41 -12.54 31.31
C ALA A 69 16.79 -13.13 31.61
N GLU A 70 17.34 -13.92 30.70
CA GLU A 70 18.70 -14.45 30.89
C GLU A 70 19.77 -13.36 30.83
N ALA A 71 19.63 -12.39 29.93
CA ALA A 71 20.52 -11.23 29.91
C ALA A 71 20.42 -10.44 31.22
N ALA A 72 19.21 -10.22 31.76
CA ALA A 72 19.01 -9.51 33.02
C ALA A 72 19.68 -10.20 34.22
N ASN A 73 19.66 -11.53 34.27
CA ASN A 73 20.31 -12.31 35.34
C ASN A 73 21.85 -12.24 35.29
N ASN A 74 22.43 -11.95 34.13
CA ASN A 74 23.88 -11.90 33.91
C ASN A 74 24.47 -10.48 33.94
N ILE A 75 23.65 -9.45 34.20
CA ILE A 75 24.14 -8.07 34.31
C ILE A 75 24.85 -7.86 35.64
N VAL A 76 26.11 -7.44 35.57
CA VAL A 76 26.87 -6.99 36.74
C VAL A 76 26.79 -5.47 36.82
N PHE A 77 26.08 -4.96 37.84
CA PHE A 77 25.99 -3.52 38.10
C PHE A 77 27.30 -3.01 38.71
N SER A 78 28.23 -2.67 37.83
CA SER A 78 29.53 -2.07 38.17
C SER A 78 29.80 -0.89 37.26
N THR A 79 30.36 0.19 37.82
CA THR A 79 30.80 1.38 37.06
C THR A 79 31.89 1.06 36.03
N LYS A 80 32.49 -0.14 36.09
CA LYS A 80 33.46 -0.63 35.11
C LYS A 80 32.82 -1.25 33.85
N ASN A 81 31.55 -1.68 33.94
CA ASN A 81 30.83 -2.40 32.89
C ASN A 81 29.66 -1.55 32.35
N ILE A 82 29.90 -0.26 32.14
CA ILE A 82 28.89 0.71 31.69
C ILE A 82 28.36 0.36 30.29
N ASP A 83 29.21 -0.22 29.43
CA ASP A 83 28.86 -0.72 28.10
C ASP A 83 27.78 -1.82 28.15
N GLN A 84 27.88 -2.74 29.12
CA GLN A 84 26.90 -3.80 29.34
C GLN A 84 25.53 -3.25 29.77
N ILE A 85 25.54 -2.31 30.69
CA ILE A 85 24.35 -1.68 31.24
C ILE A 85 23.66 -0.85 30.15
N LEU A 86 24.42 0.00 29.45
CA LEU A 86 23.88 0.89 28.42
C LEU A 86 23.25 0.09 27.28
N LEU A 87 23.92 -0.96 26.79
CA LEU A 87 23.39 -1.76 25.69
C LEU A 87 22.13 -2.53 26.10
N PHE A 88 22.09 -3.10 27.31
CA PHE A 88 20.89 -3.77 27.81
C PHE A 88 19.69 -2.82 27.89
N PHE A 89 19.86 -1.65 28.51
CA PHE A 89 18.79 -0.67 28.65
C PHE A 89 18.38 -0.06 27.31
N CYS A 90 19.30 0.12 26.36
CA CYS A 90 18.98 0.59 25.02
C CYS A 90 18.03 -0.37 24.28
N ILE A 91 18.35 -1.68 24.30
CA ILE A 91 17.50 -2.70 23.66
C ILE A 91 16.16 -2.84 24.41
N LEU A 92 16.18 -2.83 25.74
CA LEU A 92 14.96 -2.87 26.56
C LEU A 92 14.05 -1.68 26.27
N PHE A 93 14.60 -0.47 26.23
CA PHE A 93 13.86 0.75 25.94
C PHE A 93 13.30 0.72 24.51
N GLY A 94 14.08 0.27 23.52
CA GLY A 94 13.60 0.08 22.16
C GLY A 94 12.42 -0.90 22.05
N LEU A 95 12.48 -2.02 22.77
CA LEU A 95 11.38 -3.00 22.83
C LEU A 95 10.14 -2.43 23.51
N ILE A 96 10.32 -1.67 24.60
CA ILE A 96 9.22 -1.01 25.32
C ILE A 96 8.56 0.06 24.44
N LEU A 97 9.36 0.91 23.78
CA LEU A 97 8.83 1.93 22.86
C LEU A 97 8.04 1.29 21.71
N MET A 98 8.55 0.21 21.13
CA MET A 98 7.86 -0.50 20.06
C MET A 98 6.54 -1.11 20.56
N ALA A 99 6.53 -1.74 21.74
CA ALA A 99 5.31 -2.29 22.34
C ALA A 99 4.29 -1.19 22.67
N LEU A 100 4.77 -0.07 23.20
CA LEU A 100 3.95 1.11 23.48
C LEU A 100 3.38 1.72 22.20
N GLN A 101 4.14 1.75 21.10
CA GLN A 101 3.67 2.20 19.80
C GLN A 101 2.54 1.33 19.25
N PHE A 102 2.64 0.00 19.36
CA PHE A 102 1.54 -0.90 19.00
C PHE A 102 0.32 -0.73 19.92
N GLY A 103 0.55 -0.51 21.22
CA GLY A 103 -0.51 -0.24 22.18
C GLY A 103 -1.25 1.07 21.89
N LEU A 104 -0.51 2.16 21.68
CA LEU A 104 -1.06 3.47 21.32
C LEU A 104 -1.79 3.42 19.98
N LEU A 105 -1.26 2.71 18.97
CA LEU A 105 -1.95 2.54 17.68
C LEU A 105 -3.25 1.75 17.84
N SER A 106 -3.25 0.71 18.69
CA SER A 106 -4.46 -0.05 19.02
C SER A 106 -5.48 0.82 19.74
N ILE A 107 -5.05 1.65 20.71
CA ILE A 107 -5.93 2.59 21.42
C ILE A 107 -6.43 3.69 20.49
N ALA A 108 -5.61 4.23 19.60
CA ALA A 108 -5.98 5.25 18.63
C ALA A 108 -7.06 4.77 17.63
N ILE A 109 -7.13 3.46 17.35
CA ILE A 109 -8.24 2.88 16.57
C ILE A 109 -9.58 2.97 17.32
N PHE A 110 -9.57 2.99 18.66
CA PHE A 110 -10.78 3.02 19.49
C PHE A 110 -11.06 4.37 20.16
N MET A 111 -10.06 5.24 20.30
CA MET A 111 -10.14 6.57 20.91
C MET A 111 -9.64 7.59 19.91
N GLN A 112 -10.56 8.14 19.12
CA GLN A 112 -10.26 9.31 18.31
C GLN A 112 -10.48 10.58 19.15
N PRO A 113 -9.47 11.45 19.33
CA PRO A 113 -9.68 12.76 19.93
C PRO A 113 -10.55 13.60 18.99
N ALA A 114 -11.66 14.11 19.51
CA ALA A 114 -12.59 14.96 18.77
C ALA A 114 -11.96 16.34 18.53
N MET A 115 -11.23 16.47 17.41
CA MET A 115 -10.94 17.76 16.79
C MET A 115 -11.97 17.98 15.69
N ALA A 116 -12.86 18.96 15.88
CA ALA A 116 -14.06 19.16 15.06
C ALA A 116 -13.79 19.51 13.58
N ALA A 117 -12.55 19.81 13.20
CA ALA A 117 -12.13 20.16 11.84
C ALA A 117 -11.32 19.06 11.13
N MET A 118 -11.02 17.93 11.78
CA MET A 118 -10.25 16.83 11.18
C MET A 118 -11.19 15.68 10.77
N PRO A 119 -11.00 15.06 9.58
CA PRO A 119 -11.81 13.93 9.18
C PRO A 119 -11.77 12.80 10.20
N THR A 120 -12.95 12.33 10.63
CA THR A 120 -13.09 11.28 11.66
C THR A 120 -12.89 9.87 11.11
N THR A 121 -12.73 9.72 9.79
CA THR A 121 -12.51 8.42 9.14
C THR A 121 -11.32 8.49 8.20
N PHE A 122 -10.60 7.37 8.04
CA PHE A 122 -9.47 7.27 7.12
C PHE A 122 -9.81 7.69 5.68
N PRO A 123 -10.97 7.29 5.09
CA PRO A 123 -11.38 7.79 3.78
C PRO A 123 -11.60 9.30 3.74
N GLY A 124 -12.07 9.88 4.84
CA GLY A 124 -12.33 11.30 4.99
C GLY A 124 -11.08 12.17 4.75
N PHE A 125 -9.88 11.68 5.07
CA PHE A 125 -8.62 12.38 4.82
C PHE A 125 -8.34 12.60 3.33
N PHE A 126 -8.79 11.70 2.48
CA PHE A 126 -8.48 11.71 1.04
C PHE A 126 -9.70 12.11 0.20
N SER A 127 -10.84 12.40 0.83
CA SER A 127 -12.06 12.84 0.17
C SER A 127 -12.35 14.30 0.48
N THR A 128 -12.84 15.03 -0.51
CA THR A 128 -13.32 16.42 -0.38
C THR A 128 -14.76 16.49 0.15
N ALA A 129 -15.41 15.35 0.42
CA ALA A 129 -16.77 15.27 0.95
C ALA A 129 -16.91 15.83 2.38
N ALA A 130 -15.82 15.80 3.18
CA ALA A 130 -15.83 16.32 4.54
C ALA A 130 -15.98 17.85 4.62
N SER A 131 -15.68 18.59 3.54
CA SER A 131 -15.74 20.06 3.48
C SER A 131 -17.03 20.62 2.86
N GLY A 132 -18.05 19.79 2.66
CA GLY A 132 -19.41 20.24 2.32
C GLY A 132 -19.70 20.50 0.84
N ASN A 133 -18.73 20.41 -0.09
CA ASN A 133 -18.95 20.54 -1.54
C ASN A 133 -17.87 19.84 -2.36
N GLU A 134 -17.88 18.50 -2.42
CA GLU A 134 -16.90 17.69 -3.17
C GLU A 134 -16.82 18.06 -4.66
N ALA A 135 -17.95 18.49 -5.24
CA ALA A 135 -18.07 18.89 -6.63
C ALA A 135 -17.45 20.26 -6.94
N GLN A 136 -17.30 21.15 -5.95
CA GLN A 136 -16.77 22.52 -6.15
C GLN A 136 -15.27 22.63 -5.87
N ASP A 137 -14.59 21.51 -5.60
CA ASP A 137 -13.16 21.51 -5.38
C ASP A 137 -12.42 21.91 -6.67
N ILE A 138 -11.66 23.02 -6.59
CA ILE A 138 -10.99 23.65 -7.74
C ILE A 138 -9.99 22.69 -8.40
N ALA A 139 -9.30 21.88 -7.61
CA ALA A 139 -8.33 20.94 -8.14
C ALA A 139 -9.01 19.78 -8.87
N ASN A 140 -10.11 19.24 -8.33
CA ASN A 140 -10.93 18.25 -9.05
C ASN A 140 -11.56 18.83 -10.33
N ILE A 141 -12.03 20.08 -10.30
CA ILE A 141 -12.54 20.79 -11.49
C ILE A 141 -11.45 20.89 -12.56
N LEU A 142 -10.25 21.34 -12.17
CA LEU A 142 -9.12 21.45 -13.09
C LEU A 142 -8.70 20.09 -13.67
N MET A 143 -8.69 19.04 -12.86
CA MET A 143 -8.37 17.69 -13.31
C MET A 143 -9.42 17.13 -14.29
N ASP A 144 -10.71 17.36 -14.03
CA ASP A 144 -11.78 16.97 -14.98
C ASP A 144 -11.72 17.80 -16.27
N MET A 145 -11.31 19.07 -16.22
CA MET A 145 -11.11 19.91 -17.42
C MET A 145 -9.86 19.55 -18.25
N VAL A 146 -8.89 18.86 -17.65
CA VAL A 146 -7.67 18.44 -18.36
C VAL A 146 -7.84 17.04 -18.92
N PHE A 147 -8.26 16.09 -18.09
CA PHE A 147 -8.28 14.66 -18.45
C PHE A 147 -9.65 14.18 -18.91
N GLY A 148 -10.73 14.80 -18.44
CA GLY A 148 -12.07 14.47 -18.89
C GLY A 148 -12.49 13.02 -18.69
N VAL A 149 -12.09 12.36 -17.60
CA VAL A 149 -12.40 10.95 -17.36
C VAL A 149 -13.60 10.82 -16.43
N PRO A 150 -14.78 10.36 -16.91
CA PRO A 150 -15.97 10.26 -16.08
C PRO A 150 -15.79 9.29 -14.91
N GLY A 151 -16.29 9.70 -13.73
CA GLY A 151 -16.32 8.85 -12.53
C GLY A 151 -15.05 8.88 -11.68
N ILE A 152 -14.02 9.65 -12.07
CA ILE A 152 -12.80 9.80 -11.26
C ILE A 152 -12.92 10.98 -10.32
N PHE A 153 -12.81 12.22 -10.80
CA PHE A 153 -12.71 13.39 -9.92
C PHE A 153 -14.09 13.88 -9.46
N ASN A 154 -15.15 13.61 -10.22
CA ASN A 154 -16.54 13.90 -9.88
C ASN A 154 -16.77 15.38 -9.52
N SER A 155 -16.12 16.29 -10.24
CA SER A 155 -16.35 17.72 -10.08
C SER A 155 -17.70 18.15 -10.68
N CYS A 156 -18.11 19.38 -10.41
CA CYS A 156 -19.31 20.02 -10.96
C CYS A 156 -19.39 19.90 -12.50
N VAL A 157 -18.24 19.90 -13.18
CA VAL A 157 -18.13 19.72 -14.64
C VAL A 157 -18.53 18.31 -15.08
N SER A 158 -18.16 17.27 -14.31
CA SER A 158 -18.44 15.88 -14.65
C SER A 158 -19.80 15.39 -14.16
N VAL A 159 -20.35 15.93 -13.06
CA VAL A 159 -21.55 15.37 -12.40
C VAL A 159 -22.87 16.07 -12.74
N GLY A 160 -22.88 17.06 -13.64
CA GLY A 160 -24.14 17.74 -13.99
C GLY A 160 -24.57 18.85 -13.03
N VAL A 161 -23.69 19.29 -12.12
CA VAL A 161 -24.00 20.30 -11.10
C VAL A 161 -23.43 21.65 -11.52
N PRO A 162 -24.13 22.79 -11.36
CA PRO A 162 -23.57 24.09 -11.68
C PRO A 162 -22.30 24.36 -10.88
N CYS A 163 -21.19 24.64 -11.57
CA CYS A 163 -19.99 25.16 -10.92
C CYS A 163 -20.25 26.57 -10.40
N THR A 164 -19.87 26.87 -9.16
CA THR A 164 -20.16 28.14 -8.47
C THR A 164 -18.88 28.90 -8.13
N THR A 165 -18.97 30.23 -8.04
CA THR A 165 -17.92 31.07 -7.47
C THR A 165 -17.86 30.91 -5.94
N ILE A 166 -16.86 31.52 -5.31
CA ILE A 166 -16.72 31.54 -3.84
C ILE A 166 -17.95 32.15 -3.14
N ASP A 167 -18.68 33.02 -3.83
CA ASP A 167 -19.92 33.66 -3.33
C ASP A 167 -21.18 32.83 -3.58
N GLY A 168 -21.04 31.59 -4.10
CA GLY A 168 -22.16 30.70 -4.40
C GLY A 168 -22.90 31.02 -5.70
N ASN A 169 -22.45 32.00 -6.48
CA ASN A 169 -23.07 32.35 -7.76
C ASN A 169 -22.63 31.39 -8.87
N PRO A 170 -23.53 30.93 -9.76
CA PRO A 170 -23.14 30.08 -10.89
C PRO A 170 -22.09 30.77 -11.77
N ILE A 171 -21.01 30.07 -12.09
CA ILE A 171 -19.93 30.59 -12.95
C ILE A 171 -20.47 30.95 -14.34
N ALA A 172 -21.47 30.21 -14.83
CA ALA A 172 -22.16 30.49 -16.10
C ALA A 172 -22.75 31.91 -16.15
N THR A 173 -23.40 32.33 -15.05
CA THR A 173 -23.99 33.66 -14.93
C THR A 173 -22.93 34.74 -14.69
N ALA A 174 -21.90 34.43 -13.89
CA ALA A 174 -20.81 35.37 -13.59
C ALA A 174 -19.91 35.65 -14.81
N ALA A 175 -19.70 34.65 -15.67
CA ALA A 175 -18.90 34.77 -16.88
C ALA A 175 -19.65 35.40 -18.06
N GLY A 176 -20.92 35.76 -17.89
CA GLY A 176 -21.75 36.32 -18.97
C GLY A 176 -21.95 35.33 -20.12
N ALA A 177 -22.13 34.04 -19.80
CA ALA A 177 -22.22 33.00 -20.83
C ALA A 177 -23.39 33.31 -21.80
N PRO A 178 -23.14 33.35 -23.12
CA PRO A 178 -24.20 33.54 -24.09
C PRO A 178 -25.17 32.34 -24.03
N GLY A 179 -26.47 32.58 -24.23
CA GLY A 179 -27.46 31.50 -24.27
C GLY A 179 -27.09 30.44 -25.31
N GLY A 180 -26.86 29.19 -24.87
CA GLY A 180 -26.40 28.07 -25.71
C GLY A 180 -25.63 27.01 -24.91
N THR A 181 -24.97 26.07 -25.61
CA THR A 181 -24.03 25.08 -25.04
C THR A 181 -22.63 25.71 -24.96
N TRP A 182 -22.08 25.86 -23.77
CA TRP A 182 -20.78 26.49 -23.49
C TRP A 182 -19.76 25.46 -22.99
N SER A 183 -18.48 25.83 -22.93
CA SER A 183 -17.37 24.93 -22.56
C SER A 183 -17.45 24.31 -21.16
N TYR A 184 -18.42 24.73 -20.34
CA TYR A 184 -18.70 24.18 -19.01
C TYR A 184 -20.11 23.60 -18.90
N ASP A 185 -20.80 23.36 -20.02
CA ASP A 185 -22.09 22.67 -20.01
C ASP A 185 -21.88 21.22 -19.52
N PRO A 186 -22.35 20.88 -18.31
CA PRO A 186 -22.05 19.60 -17.72
C PRO A 186 -22.85 18.45 -18.35
N THR A 187 -23.77 18.76 -19.30
CA THR A 187 -24.49 17.76 -20.09
C THR A 187 -23.65 17.16 -21.23
N VAL A 188 -22.50 17.75 -21.57
CA VAL A 188 -21.67 17.37 -22.72
C VAL A 188 -20.30 16.80 -22.31
N PHE A 189 -20.13 16.43 -21.04
CA PHE A 189 -18.90 15.82 -20.56
C PHE A 189 -18.79 14.33 -20.99
N PRO A 190 -17.64 13.87 -21.52
CA PRO A 190 -16.41 14.61 -21.78
C PRO A 190 -16.42 15.41 -23.10
N PHE A 191 -15.82 16.60 -23.07
CA PHE A 191 -15.73 17.54 -24.18
C PHE A 191 -14.92 17.01 -25.37
N ALA A 192 -15.05 17.65 -26.54
CA ALA A 192 -14.38 17.21 -27.77
C ALA A 192 -12.85 17.12 -27.62
N ILE A 193 -12.24 18.06 -26.88
CA ILE A 193 -10.81 18.05 -26.59
C ILE A 193 -10.40 16.83 -25.74
N HIS A 194 -11.21 16.45 -24.76
CA HIS A 194 -10.99 15.25 -23.95
C HIS A 194 -11.06 14.00 -24.82
N ARG A 195 -12.05 13.90 -25.72
CA ARG A 195 -12.17 12.77 -26.64
C ARG A 195 -10.95 12.65 -27.56
N GLY A 196 -10.42 13.78 -28.05
CA GLY A 196 -9.18 13.81 -28.81
C GLY A 196 -7.98 13.32 -28.00
N LEU A 197 -7.85 13.77 -26.74
CA LEU A 197 -6.81 13.31 -25.81
C LEU A 197 -6.92 11.80 -25.52
N HIS A 198 -8.14 11.31 -25.29
CA HIS A 198 -8.43 9.89 -25.05
C HIS A 198 -8.02 9.04 -26.25
N GLN A 199 -8.31 9.50 -27.47
CA GLN A 199 -7.89 8.81 -28.70
C GLN A 199 -6.36 8.78 -28.85
N LEU A 200 -5.67 9.87 -28.50
CA LEU A 200 -4.21 9.92 -28.51
C LEU A 200 -3.60 8.92 -27.52
N PHE A 201 -4.11 8.90 -26.29
CA PHE A 201 -3.67 7.92 -25.29
C PHE A 201 -4.02 6.48 -25.69
N GLN A 202 -5.17 6.26 -26.32
CA GLN A 202 -5.56 4.95 -26.83
C GLN A 202 -4.56 4.44 -27.86
N LEU A 203 -4.19 5.29 -28.83
CA LEU A 203 -3.19 4.92 -29.85
C LEU A 203 -1.84 4.58 -29.20
N TYR A 204 -1.38 5.43 -28.27
CA TYR A 204 -0.13 5.22 -27.54
C TYR A 204 -0.15 3.91 -26.74
N ASN A 205 -1.21 3.66 -25.98
CA ASN A 205 -1.35 2.47 -25.14
C ASN A 205 -1.48 1.19 -25.97
N ILE A 206 -2.20 1.21 -27.10
CA ILE A 206 -2.25 0.09 -28.04
C ILE A 206 -0.86 -0.19 -28.62
N GLY A 207 -0.14 0.85 -29.05
CA GLY A 207 1.22 0.72 -29.58
C GLY A 207 2.17 0.07 -28.57
N LEU A 208 2.16 0.53 -27.33
CA LEU A 208 2.95 -0.09 -26.25
C LEU A 208 2.51 -1.53 -25.96
N THR A 209 1.21 -1.84 -26.04
CA THR A 209 0.70 -3.20 -25.80
C THR A 209 1.23 -4.18 -26.84
N VAL A 210 1.30 -3.74 -28.10
CA VAL A 210 1.89 -4.54 -29.19
C VAL A 210 3.38 -4.81 -28.93
N VAL A 211 4.14 -3.80 -28.53
CA VAL A 211 5.57 -3.97 -28.18
C VAL A 211 5.74 -4.91 -26.99
N ALA A 212 4.92 -4.74 -25.94
CA ALA A 212 4.92 -5.61 -24.77
C ALA A 212 4.60 -7.06 -25.15
N ALA A 213 3.65 -7.29 -26.07
CA ALA A 213 3.32 -8.63 -26.57
C ALA A 213 4.51 -9.31 -27.26
N PHE A 214 5.28 -8.59 -28.09
CA PHE A 214 6.49 -9.13 -28.71
C PHE A 214 7.56 -9.50 -27.68
N ILE A 215 7.80 -8.62 -26.72
CA ILE A 215 8.73 -8.89 -25.60
C ILE A 215 8.24 -10.10 -24.80
N GLY A 216 6.94 -10.18 -24.55
CA GLY A 216 6.33 -11.28 -23.81
C GLY A 216 6.48 -12.63 -24.52
N MET A 217 6.26 -12.67 -25.83
CA MET A 217 6.52 -13.87 -26.64
C MET A 217 7.98 -14.30 -26.54
N TYR A 218 8.93 -13.38 -26.69
CA TYR A 218 10.36 -13.68 -26.52
C TYR A 218 10.66 -14.31 -25.15
N PHE A 219 10.08 -13.78 -24.06
CA PHE A 219 10.26 -14.35 -22.73
C PHE A 219 9.64 -15.75 -22.61
N ILE A 220 8.45 -15.98 -23.17
CA ILE A 220 7.81 -17.30 -23.15
C ILE A 220 8.68 -18.33 -23.88
N PHE A 221 9.16 -18.00 -25.09
CA PHE A 221 10.08 -18.87 -25.84
C PHE A 221 11.36 -19.15 -25.07
N THR A 222 11.99 -18.11 -24.51
CA THR A 222 13.23 -18.26 -23.71
C THR A 222 13.00 -19.16 -22.49
N ILE A 223 11.89 -18.98 -21.77
CA ILE A 223 11.52 -19.80 -20.61
C ILE A 223 11.28 -21.25 -21.01
N ALA A 224 10.63 -21.48 -22.15
CA ALA A 224 10.38 -22.84 -22.67
C ALA A 224 11.70 -23.55 -23.03
N LEU A 225 12.61 -22.86 -23.72
CA LEU A 225 13.94 -23.38 -24.07
C LEU A 225 14.78 -23.69 -22.81
N GLU A 226 14.84 -22.77 -21.85
CA GLU A 226 15.56 -23.01 -20.59
C GLU A 226 14.95 -24.15 -19.77
N THR A 227 13.62 -24.32 -19.82
CA THR A 227 12.93 -25.43 -19.16
C THR A 227 13.28 -26.75 -19.83
N ALA A 228 13.40 -26.78 -21.15
CA ALA A 228 13.79 -27.97 -21.92
C ALA A 228 15.24 -28.40 -21.62
N GLU A 229 16.19 -27.45 -21.54
CA GLU A 229 17.59 -27.75 -21.22
C GLU A 229 17.82 -28.13 -19.76
N SER A 230 17.21 -27.40 -18.83
CA SER A 230 17.49 -27.56 -17.39
C SER A 230 16.63 -28.63 -16.70
N GLY A 231 15.54 -29.08 -17.33
CA GLY A 231 14.56 -29.98 -16.74
C GLY A 231 13.78 -29.39 -15.56
N THR A 232 13.99 -28.09 -15.26
CA THR A 232 13.29 -27.39 -14.17
C THR A 232 12.30 -26.40 -14.75
N PRO A 233 11.01 -26.42 -14.33
CA PRO A 233 10.03 -25.47 -14.82
C PRO A 233 10.47 -24.03 -14.50
N MET A 234 10.35 -23.16 -15.50
CA MET A 234 10.82 -21.76 -15.50
C MET A 234 12.34 -21.55 -15.53
N GLY A 235 13.13 -22.60 -15.83
CA GLY A 235 14.59 -22.49 -15.91
C GLY A 235 15.26 -22.25 -14.55
N LYS A 236 16.60 -22.17 -14.55
CA LYS A 236 17.40 -21.87 -13.35
C LYS A 236 17.71 -20.39 -13.18
N ARG A 237 17.61 -19.59 -14.25
CA ARG A 237 17.98 -18.16 -14.24
C ARG A 237 16.86 -17.25 -13.74
N PHE A 238 15.61 -17.65 -13.90
CA PHE A 238 14.46 -16.85 -13.47
C PHE A 238 14.06 -17.16 -12.03
N ASN A 239 13.69 -16.11 -11.30
CA ASN A 239 13.04 -16.27 -10.00
C ASN A 239 11.62 -16.81 -10.21
N LYS A 240 11.42 -18.11 -9.94
CA LYS A 240 10.17 -18.85 -10.16
C LYS A 240 8.94 -18.21 -9.49
N VAL A 241 9.14 -17.46 -8.40
CA VAL A 241 8.04 -16.79 -7.69
C VAL A 241 7.74 -15.42 -8.30
N TRP A 242 8.78 -14.62 -8.55
CA TRP A 242 8.60 -13.23 -8.97
C TRP A 242 8.40 -13.04 -10.49
N ALA A 243 8.90 -13.95 -11.33
CA ALA A 243 8.78 -13.82 -12.77
C ALA A 243 7.32 -13.87 -13.27
N PRO A 244 6.46 -14.82 -12.85
CA PRO A 244 5.05 -14.81 -13.23
C PRO A 244 4.31 -13.55 -12.75
N ILE A 245 4.55 -13.17 -11.48
CA ILE A 245 3.88 -12.00 -10.87
C ILE A 245 4.26 -10.72 -11.62
N ARG A 246 5.56 -10.52 -11.91
CA ARG A 246 6.03 -9.35 -12.66
C ARG A 246 5.43 -9.29 -14.06
N PHE A 247 5.27 -10.44 -14.72
CA PHE A 247 4.67 -10.50 -16.05
C PHE A 247 3.19 -10.10 -16.01
N VAL A 248 2.41 -10.68 -15.08
CA VAL A 248 0.99 -10.31 -14.91
C VAL A 248 0.84 -8.84 -14.53
N MET A 249 1.69 -8.32 -13.64
CA MET A 249 1.67 -6.89 -13.29
C MET A 249 2.03 -6.02 -14.49
N ALA A 250 3.08 -6.34 -15.26
CA ALA A 250 3.48 -5.55 -16.41
C ALA A 250 2.37 -5.47 -17.47
N PHE A 251 1.77 -6.60 -17.82
CA PHE A 251 0.68 -6.63 -18.79
C PHE A 251 -0.62 -6.03 -18.24
N GLY A 252 -0.96 -6.32 -16.98
CA GLY A 252 -2.15 -5.77 -16.34
C GLY A 252 -2.11 -4.24 -16.23
N LEU A 253 -0.94 -3.68 -15.91
CA LEU A 253 -0.71 -2.23 -15.83
C LEU A 253 -0.77 -1.52 -17.19
N LEU A 254 -0.45 -2.24 -18.26
CA LEU A 254 -0.27 -1.67 -19.60
C LEU A 254 -1.50 -1.85 -20.50
N PHE A 255 -2.35 -2.83 -20.21
CA PHE A 255 -3.54 -3.11 -21.00
C PHE A 255 -4.54 -1.92 -20.98
N PRO A 256 -5.05 -1.49 -22.15
CA PRO A 256 -6.05 -0.41 -22.22
C PRO A 256 -7.41 -0.92 -21.72
N ILE A 257 -8.03 -0.21 -20.79
CA ILE A 257 -9.27 -0.65 -20.13
C ILE A 257 -10.49 0.22 -20.44
N GLY A 258 -10.32 1.53 -20.58
CA GLY A 258 -11.44 2.45 -20.81
C GLY A 258 -10.96 3.87 -21.12
N TYR A 259 -11.75 4.62 -21.89
CA TYR A 259 -11.45 6.01 -22.30
C TYR A 259 -10.03 6.20 -22.88
N GLY A 260 -9.47 5.15 -23.48
CA GLY A 260 -8.11 5.16 -24.03
C GLY A 260 -6.98 5.03 -23.01
N TYR A 261 -7.26 4.97 -21.71
CA TYR A 261 -6.25 4.83 -20.65
C TYR A 261 -5.94 3.38 -20.28
N ASN A 262 -4.72 3.13 -19.80
CA ASN A 262 -4.31 1.87 -19.19
C ASN A 262 -4.44 1.92 -17.65
N SER A 263 -4.38 0.76 -16.99
CA SER A 263 -4.62 0.72 -15.55
C SER A 263 -3.53 1.43 -14.73
N ALA A 264 -2.28 1.52 -15.20
CA ALA A 264 -1.26 2.35 -14.57
C ALA A 264 -1.62 3.85 -14.58
N GLN A 265 -2.14 4.35 -15.70
CA GLN A 265 -2.60 5.73 -15.82
C GLN A 265 -3.79 5.99 -14.90
N TYR A 266 -4.73 5.05 -14.78
CA TYR A 266 -5.80 5.14 -13.79
C TYR A 266 -5.28 5.22 -12.36
N ILE A 267 -4.25 4.44 -11.99
CA ILE A 267 -3.61 4.53 -10.67
C ILE A 267 -3.06 5.95 -10.44
N VAL A 268 -2.42 6.56 -11.44
CA VAL A 268 -1.92 7.93 -11.36
C VAL A 268 -3.06 8.94 -11.17
N LEU A 269 -4.17 8.79 -11.90
CA LEU A 269 -5.35 9.65 -11.75
C LEU A 269 -5.97 9.54 -10.36
N TYR A 270 -6.10 8.32 -9.82
CA TYR A 270 -6.58 8.12 -8.44
C TYR A 270 -5.60 8.66 -7.39
N ALA A 271 -4.28 8.51 -7.61
CA ALA A 271 -3.29 9.12 -6.73
C ALA A 271 -3.39 10.65 -6.73
N ALA A 272 -3.64 11.27 -7.89
CA ALA A 272 -3.90 12.70 -8.00
C ALA A 272 -5.19 13.10 -7.26
N LYS A 273 -6.28 12.33 -7.40
CA LYS A 273 -7.54 12.57 -6.68
C LYS A 273 -7.34 12.55 -5.16
N TYR A 274 -6.74 11.48 -4.63
CA TYR A 274 -6.55 11.34 -3.19
C TYR A 274 -5.54 12.34 -2.64
N GLY A 275 -4.46 12.62 -3.38
CA GLY A 275 -3.49 13.65 -3.01
C GLY A 275 -4.10 15.04 -2.97
N SER A 276 -4.97 15.36 -3.94
CA SER A 276 -5.73 16.61 -3.96
C SER A 276 -6.68 16.71 -2.78
N GLY A 277 -7.47 15.67 -2.50
CA GLY A 277 -8.37 15.66 -1.35
C GLY A 277 -7.65 15.84 -0.01
N PHE A 278 -6.48 15.22 0.15
CA PHE A 278 -5.63 15.43 1.32
C PHE A 278 -5.15 16.88 1.45
N ALA A 279 -4.72 17.49 0.34
CA ALA A 279 -4.31 18.89 0.32
C ALA A 279 -5.47 19.84 0.65
N THR A 280 -6.65 19.64 0.06
CA THR A 280 -7.86 20.44 0.34
C THR A 280 -8.25 20.38 1.81
N ASN A 281 -8.25 19.19 2.42
CA ASN A 281 -8.54 19.05 3.85
C ASN A 281 -7.50 19.75 4.72
N GLY A 282 -6.21 19.69 4.35
CA GLY A 282 -5.15 20.44 5.03
C GLY A 282 -5.30 21.96 4.90
N TRP A 283 -5.73 22.45 3.73
CA TRP A 283 -5.99 23.86 3.48
C TRP A 283 -7.19 24.38 4.28
N ASN A 284 -8.28 23.62 4.32
CA ASN A 284 -9.46 23.99 5.11
C ASN A 284 -9.13 24.07 6.60
N LEU A 285 -8.34 23.11 7.12
CA LEU A 285 -7.86 23.16 8.50
C LEU A 285 -7.03 24.42 8.78
N PHE A 286 -6.17 24.83 7.85
CA PHE A 286 -5.39 26.07 7.98
C PHE A 286 -6.28 27.32 7.98
N ASN A 287 -7.31 27.37 7.15
CA ASN A 287 -8.24 28.50 7.10
C ASN A 287 -9.14 28.60 8.33
N ASP A 288 -9.41 27.47 8.99
CA ASP A 288 -10.25 27.40 10.19
C ASP A 288 -9.48 27.73 11.49
N THR A 289 -8.14 27.90 11.42
CA THR A 289 -7.28 28.30 12.55
C THR A 289 -6.92 29.79 12.52
#